data_AF-A0A938PM38-F1
#
_entry.id   AF-A0A938PM38-F1
#
_cell.length_a   1.000
_cell.length_b   1.000
_cell.length_c   1.000
_cell.angle_alpha   90.00
_cell.angle_beta   90.00
_cell.angle_gamma   90.00
#
_symmetry.space_group_name_H-M   'P 1'
#
loop_
_entity.id
_entity.type
_entity.pdbx_description
1 polymer ?
#
loop_
_entity_poly.entity_id
_entity_poly.type
_entity_poly.pdbx_seq_one_letter_code
_entity_poly.pdbx_strand_id
1 'polypeptide(L)' 'MIFHDSTLLGMIAQRPRTAGEMLEVRGIGKKRLKRYGPALLDVILDHDLQS' A
#
# COMPACT_ATOMS: atom_id res chain seq x y z
N MET A 1 14.75 7.72 2.04
CA MET A 1 13.48 7.69 1.26
C MET A 1 12.71 6.41 1.59
N ILE A 2 11.42 6.51 1.97
CA ILE A 2 10.62 5.35 2.43
C ILE A 2 9.95 4.64 1.26
N PHE A 3 9.23 5.34 0.37
CA PHE A 3 8.68 4.79 -0.87
C PHE A 3 9.12 5.63 -2.07
N HIS A 4 9.22 4.99 -3.23
CA HIS A 4 9.40 5.69 -4.50
C HIS A 4 8.03 6.08 -5.06
N ASP A 5 7.98 7.13 -5.88
CA ASP A 5 6.75 7.61 -6.52
C ASP A 5 6.07 6.49 -7.33
N SER A 6 6.85 5.64 -8.00
CA SER A 6 6.33 4.48 -8.72
C SER A 6 5.58 3.48 -7.82
N THR A 7 6.00 3.33 -6.56
CA THR A 7 5.29 2.51 -5.58
C THR A 7 4.00 3.17 -5.13
N LEU A 8 4.00 4.49 -4.88
CA LEU A 8 2.80 5.23 -4.50
C LEU A 8 1.76 5.23 -5.62
N LEU A 9 2.19 5.45 -6.86
CA LEU A 9 1.33 5.34 -8.05
C LEU A 9 0.75 3.93 -8.20
N GLY A 10 1.57 2.90 -7.95
CA GLY A 10 1.12 1.51 -7.92
C GLY A 10 0.03 1.25 -6.86
N MET A 11 0.17 1.84 -5.66
CA MET A 11 -0.86 1.74 -4.61
C MET A 11 -2.16 2.41 -5.00
N ILE A 12 -2.10 3.60 -5.60
CA ILE A 12 -3.30 4.33 -6.04
C ILE A 12 -4.03 3.56 -7.15
N ALA A 13 -3.27 2.97 -8.07
CA ALA A 13 -3.83 2.20 -9.18
C ALA A 13 -4.45 0.87 -8.73
N GLN A 14 -3.80 0.14 -7.82
CA GLN A 14 -4.25 -1.18 -7.37
C GLN A 14 -5.22 -1.13 -6.18
N ARG A 15 -5.20 -0.05 -5.38
CA ARG A 15 -5.99 0.13 -4.15
C ARG A 15 -6.05 -1.13 -3.26
N PRO A 16 -4.89 -1.66 -2.81
CA PRO A 16 -4.87 -2.90 -2.06
C PRO A 16 -5.67 -2.78 -0.75
N ARG A 17 -6.49 -3.80 -0.47
CA ARG A 17 -7.31 -3.94 0.74
C ARG A 17 -6.75 -4.97 1.71
N THR A 18 -5.77 -5.74 1.26
CA THR A 18 -5.16 -6.82 2.03
C THR A 18 -3.64 -6.79 1.97
N ALA A 19 -3.01 -7.43 2.95
CA ALA A 19 -1.56 -7.61 2.97
C ALA A 19 -1.03 -8.41 1.76
N GLY A 20 -1.85 -9.32 1.21
CA GLY A 20 -1.53 -10.07 -0.01
C GLY A 20 -1.48 -9.17 -1.23
N GLU A 21 -2.53 -8.37 -1.46
CA GLU A 21 -2.58 -7.40 -2.56
C GLU A 21 -1.49 -6.34 -2.44
N MET A 22 -1.12 -5.96 -1.22
CA MET A 22 0.03 -5.07 -1.02
C MET A 22 1.34 -5.65 -1.56
N LEU A 23 1.55 -6.97 -1.56
CA LEU A 23 2.77 -7.58 -2.12
C LEU A 23 2.79 -7.56 -3.65
N GLU A 24 1.63 -7.42 -4.29
CA GLU A 24 1.50 -7.27 -5.74
C GLU A 24 1.88 -5.84 -6.20
N VAL A 25 1.93 -4.89 -5.26
CA VAL A 25 2.39 -3.53 -5.55
C VAL A 25 3.91 -3.51 -5.73
N ARG A 26 4.36 -3.10 -6.91
CA ARG A 26 5.79 -2.97 -7.25
C ARG A 26 6.51 -2.04 -6.25
N GLY A 27 7.50 -2.61 -5.55
CA GLY A 27 8.30 -1.91 -4.54
C GLY A 27 7.85 -2.16 -3.10
N ILE A 28 6.77 -2.92 -2.88
CA ILE A 28 6.37 -3.44 -1.56
C ILE A 28 6.84 -4.89 -1.43
N GLY A 29 7.97 -5.08 -0.74
CA GLY A 29 8.42 -6.40 -0.32
C GLY A 29 8.01 -6.73 1.12
N LYS A 30 8.17 -8.00 1.51
CA LYS A 30 7.82 -8.52 2.85
C LYS A 30 8.33 -7.67 4.02
N LYS A 31 9.56 -7.13 3.93
CA LYS A 31 10.14 -6.27 4.97
C LYS A 31 9.40 -4.94 5.13
N ARG A 32 8.97 -4.34 4.02
CA ARG A 32 8.21 -3.08 4.02
C ARG A 32 6.77 -3.33 4.45
N LEU A 33 6.15 -4.41 3.96
CA LEU A 33 4.83 -4.84 4.40
C LEU A 33 4.79 -5.05 5.92
N LYS A 34 5.77 -5.76 6.50
CA LYS A 34 5.80 -5.98 7.95
C LYS A 34 5.92 -4.68 8.75
N ARG A 35 6.61 -3.67 8.21
CA ARG A 35 6.88 -2.41 8.91
C ARG A 35 5.80 -1.34 8.71
N TYR A 36 5.20 -1.29 7.53
CA TYR A 36 4.33 -0.20 7.10
C TYR A 36 2.96 -0.67 6.60
N GLY A 37 2.79 -1.97 6.36
CA GLY A 37 1.58 -2.55 5.77
C GLY A 37 0.30 -2.21 6.52
N PRO A 38 0.22 -2.44 7.85
CA PRO A 38 -0.99 -2.11 8.62
C PRO A 38 -1.38 -0.63 8.48
N ALA A 39 -0.45 0.29 8.73
CA ALA A 39 -0.72 1.73 8.65
C ALA A 39 -1.09 2.19 7.23
N LEU A 40 -0.49 1.60 6.19
CA LEU A 40 -0.83 1.92 4.81
C LEU A 40 -2.22 1.41 4.43
N LEU A 41 -2.57 0.19 4.85
CA LEU A 41 -3.90 -0.37 4.62
C LEU A 41 -4.97 0.48 5.29
N ASP A 42 -4.75 0.90 6.53
CA ASP A 42 -5.69 1.75 7.26
C ASP A 42 -5.96 3.06 6.49
N VAL A 43 -4.91 3.72 6.00
CA VAL A 43 -5.04 4.96 5.21
C VAL A 43 -5.77 4.71 3.88
N ILE A 44 -5.44 3.63 3.18
CA ILE A 44 -6.09 3.28 1.90
C ILE A 44 -7.57 2.95 2.10
N LEU A 45 -7.93 2.31 3.23
CA LEU A 45 -9.30 1.99 3.61
C LEU A 45 -10.09 3.22 4.02
N ASP A 46 -9.51 4.10 4.84
CA ASP A 46 -10.15 5.35 5.27
C ASP A 46 -10.52 6.24 4.08
N HIS A 47 -9.61 6.41 3.12
CA HIS A 47 -9.87 7.23 1.93
C HIS A 47 -10.94 6.65 0.98
N ASP A 48 -11.17 5.33 1.00
CA ASP A 48 -12.20 4.72 0.16
C ASP A 48 -13.60 4.88 0.75
N LEU A 49 -13.71 4.95 2.08
CA LEU A 49 -14.96 5.21 2.79
C LEU A 49 -15.40 6.68 2.69
N GLN A 50 -14.48 7.58 2.32
CA GLN A 50 -14.73 9.01 2.16
C GLN A 50 -15.03 9.43 0.72
N SER A 51 -15.05 8.48 -0.23
CA SER A 51 -15.25 8.70 -1.67
C SER A 51 -16.67 8.40 -2.14
#